data_AF-A0A937PBG4-F1
#
_entry.id   AF-A0A937PBG4-F1
#
_cell.length_a   1.000
_cell.length_b   1.000
_cell.length_c   1.000
_cell.angle_alpha   90.00
_cell.angle_beta   90.00
_cell.angle_gamma   90.00
#
_symmetry.space_group_name_H-M   'P 1'
#
loop_
_entity.id
_entity.type
_entity.pdbx_description
1 polymer ?
#
loop_
_entity_poly.entity_id
_entity_poly.type
_entity_poly.pdbx_seq_one_letter_code
_entity_poly.pdbx_strand_id
1 'polypeptide(L)'
;MNVKYVTRLLQATVVTFTLLAVCQELEKPREKRLWHGKVAGFVPYDFRLPTLERIREAYWNAYDSRVLVPEAFGIGWAINFYALLERLRLIGQDFSEEDFLMPGKHMKEALTHALEAE
;
A
#
# COMPACT_ATOMS: atom_id res chain seq x y z
N MET A 1 6.45 -31.20 -0.43
CA MET A 1 6.32 -30.47 0.85
C MET A 1 4.84 -30.28 1.14
N ASN A 2 4.35 -30.77 2.28
CA ASN A 2 2.91 -30.82 2.56
C ASN A 2 2.44 -29.44 3.07
N VAL A 3 1.50 -28.81 2.35
CA VAL A 3 1.10 -27.39 2.50
C VAL A 3 0.74 -27.04 3.95
N LYS A 4 0.15 -27.99 4.68
CA LYS A 4 -0.21 -27.83 6.11
C LYS A 4 0.99 -27.49 7.00
N TYR A 5 2.16 -28.05 6.73
CA TYR A 5 3.37 -27.79 7.51
C TYR A 5 3.97 -26.42 7.16
N VAL A 6 3.91 -26.03 5.89
CA VAL A 6 4.35 -24.71 5.45
C VAL A 6 3.53 -23.62 6.13
N THR A 7 2.21 -23.75 6.14
CA THR A 7 1.31 -22.79 6.82
C THR A 7 1.61 -22.72 8.32
N ARG A 8 1.80 -23.86 8.99
CA ARG A 8 2.15 -23.90 10.42
C ARG A 8 3.48 -23.22 10.72
N LEU A 9 4.47 -23.41 9.86
CA LEU A 9 5.79 -22.81 10.02
C LEU A 9 5.75 -21.29 9.82
N LEU A 10 4.98 -20.83 8.83
CA LEU A 10 4.68 -19.40 8.64
C LEU A 10 3.98 -18.79 9.86
N GLN A 11 2.93 -19.44 10.36
CA GLN A 11 2.21 -18.98 11.56
C GLN A 11 3.13 -18.91 12.78
N ALA A 12 3.94 -19.94 13.02
CA ALA A 12 4.90 -19.96 14.11
C ALA A 12 5.89 -18.79 13.99
N THR A 13 6.39 -18.52 12.79
CA THR A 13 7.32 -17.41 12.52
C THR A 13 6.68 -16.06 12.85
N VAL A 14 5.45 -15.81 12.38
CA VAL A 14 4.71 -14.59 12.67
C VAL A 14 4.50 -14.44 14.18
N VAL A 15 4.06 -15.49 14.87
CA VAL A 15 3.86 -15.46 16.32
C VAL A 15 5.17 -15.16 17.05
N THR A 16 6.28 -15.79 16.65
CA THR A 16 7.60 -15.54 17.24
C THR A 16 8.01 -14.07 17.08
N PHE A 17 7.89 -13.49 15.88
CA PHE A 17 8.22 -12.07 15.67
C PHE A 17 7.32 -11.14 16.49
N THR A 18 6.04 -11.47 16.63
CA THR A 18 5.12 -10.73 17.51
C THR A 18 5.54 -10.76 18.96
N LEU A 19 5.85 -11.95 19.48
CA LEU A 19 6.31 -12.09 20.86
C LEU A 19 7.63 -11.32 21.07
N LEU A 20 8.56 -11.40 20.13
CA LEU A 20 9.83 -10.65 20.20
C LEU A 20 9.60 -9.13 20.24
N ALA A 21 8.71 -8.60 19.38
CA ALA A 21 8.38 -7.17 19.37
C ALA A 21 7.76 -6.71 20.70
N VAL A 22 6.85 -7.52 21.26
CA VAL A 22 6.19 -7.22 22.54
C VAL A 22 7.18 -7.29 23.70
N CYS A 23 8.01 -8.33 23.77
CA CYS A 23 9.07 -8.46 24.78
C CYS A 23 10.04 -7.26 24.72
N GLN A 24 10.47 -6.85 23.52
CA GLN A 24 11.34 -5.70 23.31
C GLN A 24 10.74 -4.38 23.84
N GLU A 25 9.42 -4.18 23.71
CA GLU A 25 8.75 -3.00 24.28
C GLU A 25 8.54 -3.13 25.80
N LEU A 26 8.26 -4.32 26.32
CA LEU A 26 8.05 -4.54 27.75
C LEU A 26 9.34 -4.41 28.58
N GLU A 27 10.50 -4.76 28.01
CA GLU A 27 11.82 -4.53 28.60
C GLU A 27 12.13 -3.05 28.82
N LYS A 28 11.52 -2.16 28.02
CA LYS A 28 11.70 -0.72 28.18
C LYS A 28 10.89 -0.21 29.39
N PRO A 29 11.42 0.78 30.14
CA PRO A 29 10.63 1.53 31.12
C PRO A 29 9.34 2.05 30.49
N ARG A 30 8.23 2.07 31.24
CA ARG A 30 6.89 2.41 30.71
C ARG A 30 6.87 3.71 29.91
N GLU A 31 7.63 4.71 30.35
CA GLU A 31 7.76 6.04 29.73
C GLU A 31 8.48 6.03 28.37
N LYS A 32 9.30 5.01 28.09
CA LYS A 32 10.09 4.89 26.85
C LYS A 32 9.50 3.91 25.85
N ARG A 33 8.31 3.35 26.13
CA ARG A 33 7.61 2.41 25.24
C ARG A 33 6.96 3.19 24.11
N LEU A 34 7.48 3.00 22.90
CA LEU A 34 6.99 3.68 21.72
C LEU A 34 5.94 2.85 20.98
N TRP A 35 5.95 1.52 21.16
CA TRP A 35 5.03 0.59 20.49
C TRP A 35 5.11 0.62 18.96
N HIS A 36 6.20 1.14 18.40
CA HIS A 36 6.52 1.10 16.98
C HIS A 36 8.03 0.99 16.78
N GLY A 37 8.48 0.38 15.68
CA GLY A 37 9.90 0.19 15.43
C GLY A 37 10.19 -0.86 14.37
N LYS A 38 11.35 -1.53 14.50
CA LYS A 38 11.73 -2.67 13.67
C LYS A 38 12.20 -3.82 14.54
N VAL A 39 11.67 -5.02 14.31
CA VAL A 39 12.16 -6.27 14.90
C VAL A 39 13.35 -6.77 14.07
N ALA A 40 14.40 -7.23 14.75
CA ALA A 40 15.64 -7.73 14.13
C ALA A 40 16.30 -6.75 13.12
N GLY A 41 15.96 -5.45 13.20
CA GLY A 41 16.51 -4.39 12.33
C GLY A 41 15.82 -4.23 10.97
N PHE A 42 14.96 -5.15 10.54
CA PHE A 42 14.38 -5.12 9.19
C PHE A 42 12.85 -5.21 9.14
N VAL A 43 12.20 -5.98 10.02
CA VAL A 43 10.73 -6.15 9.99
C VAL A 43 10.07 -4.97 10.70
N PRO A 44 9.31 -4.08 10.04
CA PRO A 44 8.63 -3.00 10.71
C PRO A 44 7.53 -3.53 11.62
N TYR A 45 7.26 -2.83 12.73
CA TYR A 45 6.05 -3.05 13.52
C TYR A 45 5.49 -1.72 14.02
N ASP A 46 4.17 -1.66 14.14
CA ASP A 46 3.45 -0.57 14.79
C ASP A 46 2.19 -1.11 15.48
N PHE A 47 2.15 -1.05 16.81
CA PHE A 47 1.02 -1.48 17.61
C PHE A 47 0.17 -0.31 18.12
N ARG A 48 0.40 0.90 17.61
CA ARG A 48 -0.47 2.05 17.89
C ARG A 48 -1.72 1.93 17.05
N LEU A 49 -2.89 2.24 17.62
CA LEU A 49 -4.14 2.25 16.87
C LEU A 49 -3.98 3.11 15.60
N PRO A 50 -4.20 2.55 14.40
CA PRO A 50 -4.00 3.27 13.16
C PRO A 50 -5.12 4.30 12.96
N THR A 51 -4.79 5.42 12.32
CA THR A 51 -5.78 6.36 11.80
C THR A 51 -6.21 5.92 10.39
N LEU A 52 -7.39 6.35 9.95
CA LEU A 52 -7.86 6.11 8.58
C LEU A 52 -6.87 6.66 7.54
N GLU A 53 -6.24 7.80 7.86
CA GLU A 53 -5.19 8.41 7.03
C GLU A 53 -4.00 7.48 6.87
N ARG A 54 -3.48 6.89 7.96
CA ARG A 54 -2.35 5.94 7.89
C ARG A 54 -2.69 4.67 7.12
N ILE A 55 -3.93 4.18 7.24
CA ILE A 55 -4.40 3.04 6.44
C ILE A 55 -4.39 3.42 4.95
N ARG A 56 -4.95 4.59 4.61
CA ARG A 56 -4.93 5.07 3.22
C ARG A 56 -3.50 5.24 2.71
N GLU A 57 -2.60 5.82 3.50
CA GLU A 57 -1.20 6.02 3.12
C GLU A 57 -0.44 4.70 2.91
N ALA A 58 -0.72 3.67 3.71
CA ALA A 58 -0.05 2.38 3.59
C ALA A 58 -0.54 1.57 2.37
N TYR A 59 -1.83 1.66 2.05
CA TYR A 59 -2.47 0.80 1.05
C TYR A 59 -2.77 1.48 -0.28
N TRP A 60 -2.94 2.82 -0.31
CA TRP A 60 -3.28 3.57 -1.52
C TRP A 60 -2.67 4.98 -1.51
N ASN A 61 -1.37 5.06 -1.78
CA ASN A 61 -0.64 6.32 -1.81
C ASN A 61 0.02 6.54 -3.18
N ALA A 62 -0.50 7.51 -3.93
CA ALA A 62 0.03 7.89 -5.24
C ALA A 62 1.36 8.64 -5.18
N TYR A 63 1.72 9.19 -4.01
CA TYR A 63 2.94 9.97 -3.82
C TYR A 63 4.13 9.09 -3.37
N ASP A 64 3.89 7.83 -3.02
CA ASP A 64 4.93 6.88 -2.65
C ASP A 64 5.08 5.81 -3.72
N SER A 65 6.21 5.78 -4.41
CA SER A 65 6.50 4.83 -5.49
C SER A 65 6.89 3.43 -4.98
N ARG A 66 7.02 3.24 -3.67
CA ARG A 66 7.36 1.94 -3.07
C ARG A 66 6.13 1.05 -3.01
N VAL A 67 6.27 -0.17 -3.53
CA VAL A 67 5.22 -1.21 -3.46
C VAL A 67 5.09 -1.77 -2.04
N LEU A 68 6.21 -2.00 -1.37
CA LEU A 68 6.24 -2.49 0.01
C LEU A 68 6.57 -1.32 0.94
N VAL A 69 5.62 -1.01 1.82
CA VAL A 69 5.74 0.07 2.81
C VAL A 69 5.48 -0.49 4.21
N PRO A 70 5.94 0.16 5.29
CA PRO A 70 5.62 -0.28 6.64
C PRO A 70 4.11 -0.41 6.84
N GLU A 71 3.69 -1.48 7.53
CA GLU A 71 2.29 -1.74 7.84
C GLU A 71 1.68 -0.61 8.70
N ALA A 72 0.40 -0.27 8.46
CA ALA A 72 -0.28 0.76 9.25
C ALA A 72 -0.52 0.30 10.70
N PHE A 73 -0.75 -1.01 10.90
CA PHE A 73 -0.91 -1.65 12.21
C PHE A 73 -0.52 -3.12 12.18
N GLY A 74 0.27 -3.56 13.14
CA GLY A 74 0.77 -4.92 13.26
C GLY A 74 2.26 -5.02 12.94
N ILE A 75 2.66 -6.10 12.27
CA ILE A 75 4.06 -6.43 12.00
C ILE A 75 4.20 -6.79 10.53
N GLY A 76 5.19 -6.19 9.87
CA GLY A 76 5.53 -6.46 8.50
C GLY A 76 5.34 -5.25 7.59
N TRP A 77 4.98 -5.54 6.35
CA TRP A 77 4.84 -4.56 5.28
C TRP A 77 3.44 -4.65 4.68
N ALA A 78 2.84 -3.48 4.47
CA ALA A 78 1.66 -3.33 3.65
C ALA A 78 2.05 -3.27 2.16
N ILE A 79 1.07 -3.51 1.31
CA ILE A 79 1.19 -3.34 -0.14
C ILE A 79 0.52 -2.03 -0.52
N ASN A 80 1.30 -1.07 -1.01
CA ASN A 80 0.75 0.10 -1.66
C ASN A 80 0.22 -0.30 -3.04
N PHE A 81 -1.08 -0.50 -3.13
CA PHE A 81 -1.73 -0.97 -4.34
C PHE A 81 -1.65 0.03 -5.48
N TYR A 82 -1.57 1.33 -5.21
CA TYR A 82 -1.37 2.32 -6.26
C TYR A 82 -0.04 2.09 -6.97
N ALA A 83 1.07 2.09 -6.23
CA ALA A 83 2.40 1.84 -6.79
C ALA A 83 2.50 0.46 -7.46
N LEU A 84 1.83 -0.56 -6.90
CA LEU A 84 1.78 -1.88 -7.51
C LEU A 84 1.10 -1.85 -8.89
N LEU A 85 -0.10 -1.28 -8.96
CA LEU A 85 -0.90 -1.24 -10.19
C LEU A 85 -0.27 -0.33 -11.24
N GLU A 86 0.31 0.80 -10.84
CA GLU A 86 1.06 1.70 -11.72
C GLU A 86 2.27 0.98 -12.33
N ARG A 87 3.03 0.23 -11.50
CA ARG A 87 4.18 -0.55 -11.97
C ARG A 87 3.80 -1.70 -12.89
N LEU A 88 2.59 -2.24 -12.71
CA LEU A 88 1.97 -3.20 -13.62
C LEU A 88 1.32 -2.54 -14.84
N ARG A 89 1.36 -1.21 -14.96
CA ARG A 89 0.75 -0.40 -16.02
C ARG A 89 -0.77 -0.60 -16.15
N LEU A 90 -1.42 -0.87 -15.03
CA LEU A 90 -2.87 -1.08 -14.97
C LEU A 90 -3.65 0.22 -14.73
N ILE A 91 -3.02 1.23 -14.12
CA ILE A 91 -3.69 2.49 -13.72
C ILE A 91 -2.99 3.78 -14.18
N GLY A 92 -2.04 3.72 -15.11
CA GLY A 92 -1.52 4.91 -15.79
C GLY A 92 -2.28 5.12 -17.09
N GLN A 93 -3.18 6.11 -17.17
CA GLN A 93 -3.54 6.64 -18.47
C GLN A 93 -2.39 7.54 -18.92
N ASP A 94 -1.63 7.04 -19.90
CA ASP A 94 -0.82 7.90 -20.75
C ASP A 94 -1.80 8.82 -21.48
N PHE A 95 -2.23 9.91 -20.85
CA PHE A 95 -2.81 11.04 -21.58
C PHE A 95 -1.68 11.59 -22.44
N SER A 96 -1.53 11.03 -23.64
CA SER A 96 -0.69 11.61 -24.67
C SER A 96 -1.15 13.04 -24.90
N GLU A 97 -0.23 13.98 -25.15
CA GLU A 97 -0.62 15.35 -25.56
C GLU A 97 -1.60 15.30 -26.75
N GLU A 98 -1.51 14.27 -27.58
CA GLU A 98 -2.43 14.00 -28.69
C GLU A 98 -3.87 13.71 -28.21
N ASP A 99 -4.06 12.96 -27.13
CA ASP A 99 -5.39 12.70 -26.53
C ASP A 99 -5.99 13.96 -25.88
N PHE A 100 -5.14 14.86 -25.40
CA PHE A 100 -5.57 16.15 -24.86
C PHE A 100 -5.97 17.14 -25.97
N LEU A 101 -5.26 17.12 -27.10
CA LEU A 101 -5.49 18.01 -28.24
C LEU A 101 -6.59 17.51 -29.20
N MET A 102 -6.89 16.20 -29.23
CA MET A 102 -7.99 15.70 -30.03
C MET A 102 -9.34 15.95 -29.36
N PRO A 103 -10.37 16.34 -30.13
CA PRO A 103 -11.72 16.40 -29.61
C PRO A 103 -12.12 15.00 -29.12
N GLY A 104 -12.48 14.89 -27.85
CA GLY A 104 -12.99 13.64 -27.28
C GLY A 104 -14.22 13.14 -28.05
N LYS A 105 -14.57 11.87 -27.88
CA LYS A 105 -15.67 11.22 -28.62
C LYS A 105 -16.97 12.05 -28.63
N HIS A 106 -17.35 12.61 -27.47
CA HIS A 106 -18.52 13.48 -27.35
C HIS A 106 -18.39 14.82 -28.08
N MET A 107 -17.18 15.36 -28.15
CA MET A 107 -16.90 16.60 -28.86
C MET A 107 -16.94 16.37 -30.37
N LYS A 108 -16.45 15.22 -30.85
CA LYS A 108 -16.63 14.78 -32.24
C LYS A 108 -18.11 14.61 -32.56
N GLU A 109 -18.88 13.92 -31.74
CA GLU A 109 -20.33 13.77 -31.92
C GLU A 109 -21.04 15.12 -31.98
N ALA A 110 -20.73 16.05 -31.06
CA ALA A 110 -21.32 17.38 -31.06
C ALA A 110 -20.93 18.22 -32.28
N LEU A 111 -19.66 18.16 -32.70
CA LEU A 111 -19.17 18.86 -33.90
C LEU A 111 -19.78 18.28 -35.17
N THR A 112 -19.93 16.95 -35.26
CA THR A 112 -20.58 16.28 -36.39
C THR A 112 -22.06 16.69 -36.48
N HIS A 113 -22.78 16.69 -35.36
CA HIS A 113 -24.18 17.17 -35.35
C HIS A 113 -24.32 18.65 -35.69
N ALA A 114 -23.37 19.50 -35.26
CA ALA A 114 -23.38 20.91 -35.61
C ALA A 114 -23.07 21.14 -37.10
N LEU A 115 -22.21 20.32 -37.70
CA LEU A 115 -21.83 20.40 -39.11
C LEU A 115 -22.92 19.81 -40.05
N GLU A 116 -23.72 18.86 -39.57
CA GLU A 116 -24.85 18.26 -40.30
C GLU A 116 -26.14 19.11 -40.22
N ALA A 117 -26.19 20.09 -39.32
CA ALA A 117 -27.32 20.99 -39.13
C ALA A 117 -27.24 22.29 -39.96
N GLU A 118 -26.16 22.46 -40.73
CA GLU A 118 -25.92 23.57 -41.67
C GLU A 118 -26.14 23.11 -43.13
#